data_AF-A0A2S7PKB2-F1
#
_entry.id   AF-A0A2S7PKB2-F1
#
_cell.length_a   1.000
_cell.length_b   1.000
_cell.length_c   1.000
_cell.angle_alpha   90.00
_cell.angle_beta   90.00
_cell.angle_gamma   90.00
#
_symmetry.space_group_name_H-M   'P 1'
#
loop_
_entity.id
_entity.type
_entity.pdbx_description
1 polymer ?
#
loop_
_entity_poly.entity_id
_entity_poly.type
_entity_poly.pdbx_seq_one_letter_code
_entity_poly.pdbx_strand_id
1 'polypeptide(L)'
;MASTRRSAAHQQFDGANKLRRHLKGAKYKERKLTILEEKVGRPVKERRTNVACDKLNTNPSSTSTTRSCHEEQIEYMEKAGFDMNVVDTFRKLNLSTIEDISPETEQLWKEYNNRLPSTINAKRCWNIDRPSDTELFTATIDFLWKSSRTCSVIQKGEPTDQRTAIEVIAQLTYPNAFNPLKLVDLRLPMLKQECLAVPNDLVCSYASDNLQILVTPKYSVSQLHFDNADGLSGIIGESGRKFFATFPNSTRNRKLFRKTLGKEAKLEEIGHDLEGGLIYILTSDNVIDLPAHCFHAVVTLEGCFLATIDFITPRSTKAYTQLISSELDMFIGTTRQRDLFDWFLTAFEVAWKHEHVHEALSSWIKLSERTKQWGQEKENGRWLKEAIEFFIVFCFTKSALSLWNQQQGIIPATLSRLSYVNRFSQATAYH
;
A
#
# COMPACT_ATOMS: atom_id res chain seq x y z
N MET A 1 -18.35 -47.55 -21.14
CA MET A 1 -18.46 -46.86 -19.84
C MET A 1 -17.12 -46.24 -19.50
N ALA A 2 -17.00 -44.91 -19.60
CA ALA A 2 -16.08 -44.06 -18.83
C ALA A 2 -16.33 -42.62 -19.29
N SER A 3 -16.80 -41.81 -18.35
CA SER A 3 -17.14 -40.40 -18.46
C SER A 3 -15.88 -39.55 -18.25
N THR A 4 -15.64 -38.56 -19.11
CA THR A 4 -14.70 -37.47 -18.82
C THR A 4 -15.39 -36.13 -19.07
N ARG A 5 -15.83 -35.51 -17.96
CA ARG A 5 -16.20 -34.10 -17.87
C ARG A 5 -14.94 -33.25 -18.13
N ARG A 6 -14.95 -32.44 -19.20
CA ARG A 6 -14.03 -31.31 -19.35
C ARG A 6 -14.67 -30.08 -18.72
N SER A 7 -13.95 -29.47 -17.79
CA SER A 7 -14.29 -28.18 -17.17
C SER A 7 -14.22 -27.07 -18.22
N ALA A 8 -15.30 -26.31 -18.33
CA ALA A 8 -15.35 -25.05 -19.05
C ALA A 8 -14.83 -23.93 -18.14
N ALA A 9 -13.85 -23.14 -18.60
CA ALA A 9 -13.67 -21.72 -18.25
C ALA A 9 -12.40 -21.15 -18.91
N HIS A 10 -12.41 -21.02 -20.24
CA HIS A 10 -11.57 -20.06 -20.97
C HIS A 10 -12.43 -19.50 -22.10
N GLN A 11 -13.26 -18.50 -21.78
CA GLN A 11 -13.84 -17.64 -22.80
C GLN A 11 -13.11 -16.29 -22.75
N GLN A 12 -12.20 -16.10 -23.70
CA GLN A 12 -11.69 -14.79 -24.09
C GLN A 12 -12.83 -13.99 -24.70
N PHE A 13 -13.05 -12.76 -24.24
CA PHE A 13 -14.06 -11.85 -24.79
C PHE A 13 -13.45 -10.53 -25.26
N ASP A 14 -13.85 -10.14 -26.48
CA ASP A 14 -13.07 -9.28 -27.39
C ASP A 14 -13.26 -7.75 -27.20
N GLY A 15 -14.28 -7.32 -26.44
CA GLY A 15 -14.56 -5.89 -26.21
C GLY A 15 -13.58 -5.19 -25.27
N ALA A 16 -13.11 -5.90 -24.23
CA ALA A 16 -12.19 -5.38 -23.21
C ALA A 16 -10.72 -5.26 -23.69
N ASN A 17 -10.43 -5.82 -24.86
CA ASN A 17 -9.12 -5.73 -25.48
C ASN A 17 -8.75 -4.32 -25.95
N LYS A 18 -9.72 -3.40 -26.18
CA LYS A 18 -9.43 -2.03 -26.62
C LYS A 18 -8.91 -1.13 -25.49
N LEU A 19 -9.52 -1.17 -24.30
CA LEU A 19 -9.04 -0.40 -23.13
C LEU A 19 -7.72 -1.00 -22.61
N ARG A 20 -7.59 -2.33 -22.53
CA ARG A 20 -6.32 -3.02 -22.20
C ARG A 20 -5.22 -2.78 -23.22
N ARG A 21 -5.50 -2.75 -24.54
CA ARG A 21 -4.49 -2.42 -25.57
C ARG A 21 -4.08 -0.95 -25.57
N HIS A 22 -4.90 -0.04 -25.03
CA HIS A 22 -4.55 1.38 -24.96
C HIS A 22 -3.91 1.78 -23.63
N LEU A 23 -4.26 1.13 -22.52
CA LEU A 23 -3.49 1.17 -21.27
C LEU A 23 -2.11 0.46 -21.42
N LYS A 24 -2.02 -0.57 -22.27
CA LYS A 24 -0.75 -1.13 -22.77
C LYS A 24 -0.11 -0.31 -23.91
N GLY A 25 -0.89 0.55 -24.57
CA GLY A 25 -0.51 1.35 -25.73
C GLY A 25 0.13 2.69 -25.33
N ALA A 26 -0.22 3.21 -24.16
CA ALA A 26 0.78 3.83 -23.32
C ALA A 26 1.82 2.75 -23.06
N LYS A 27 2.98 2.81 -23.73
CA LYS A 27 4.15 2.09 -23.23
C LYS A 27 4.16 2.35 -21.72
N TYR A 28 4.01 1.31 -20.91
CA TYR A 28 4.49 1.33 -19.53
C TYR A 28 6.02 1.52 -19.65
N LYS A 29 6.43 2.74 -20.03
CA LYS A 29 7.79 3.21 -19.91
C LYS A 29 8.00 3.20 -18.41
N GLU A 30 8.87 2.30 -17.96
CA GLU A 30 9.60 2.33 -16.69
C GLU A 30 9.37 3.66 -15.96
N ARG A 31 8.39 3.67 -15.04
CA ARG A 31 8.04 4.87 -14.27
C ARG A 31 8.87 4.84 -13.00
N LYS A 32 9.90 5.69 -12.95
CA LYS A 32 10.60 6.02 -11.71
C LYS A 32 9.58 6.55 -10.70
N LEU A 33 9.55 5.97 -9.50
CA LEU A 33 8.99 6.66 -8.35
C LEU A 33 9.93 7.83 -8.03
N THR A 34 9.60 9.02 -8.53
CA THR A 34 10.22 10.25 -8.03
C THR A 34 9.52 10.57 -6.71
N ILE A 35 10.22 10.36 -5.59
CA ILE A 35 9.87 11.07 -4.35
C ILE A 35 10.09 12.55 -4.67
N LEU A 36 9.01 13.32 -4.71
CA LEU A 36 9.07 14.76 -4.93
C LEU A 36 9.77 15.39 -3.73
N GLU A 37 10.78 16.22 -4.02
CA GLU A 37 11.57 17.01 -3.04
C GLU A 37 10.72 17.46 -1.84
N GLU A 38 10.92 16.84 -0.66
CA GLU A 38 10.39 17.35 0.60
C GLU A 38 11.39 18.39 1.14
N LYS A 39 10.90 19.60 1.46
CA LYS A 39 11.77 20.72 1.87
C LYS A 39 12.36 20.46 3.26
N VAL A 40 13.67 20.63 3.36
CA VAL A 40 14.48 20.54 4.59
C VAL A 40 13.86 21.32 5.75
N GLY A 41 13.32 20.60 6.74
CA GLY A 41 13.05 21.13 8.07
C GLY A 41 14.34 21.20 8.88
N ARG A 42 14.65 22.35 9.49
CA ARG A 42 15.82 22.49 10.37
C ARG A 42 15.68 21.56 11.58
N PRO A 43 16.78 20.96 12.07
CA PRO A 43 16.75 20.18 13.31
C PRO A 43 16.25 21.04 14.48
N VAL A 44 15.31 20.50 15.24
CA VAL A 44 14.87 21.07 16.52
C VAL A 44 16.07 21.02 17.46
N LYS A 45 16.52 22.19 17.93
CA LYS A 45 17.61 22.30 18.91
C LYS A 45 17.25 21.51 20.16
N GLU A 46 18.16 20.62 20.57
CA GLU A 46 18.15 19.94 21.86
C GLU A 46 17.90 20.95 23.00
N ARG A 47 16.74 20.86 23.64
CA ARG A 47 16.55 21.41 24.99
C ARG A 47 17.04 20.34 25.95
N ARG A 48 18.23 20.55 26.51
CA ARG A 48 18.69 19.85 27.72
C ARG A 48 17.70 20.15 28.85
N THR A 49 16.84 19.20 29.17
CA THR A 49 16.11 19.19 30.44
C THR A 49 16.82 18.23 31.37
N ASN A 50 17.43 18.80 32.41
CA ASN A 50 17.95 18.05 33.55
C ASN A 50 16.77 17.35 34.24
N VAL A 51 16.71 16.03 34.15
CA VAL A 51 15.73 15.23 34.91
C VAL A 51 16.39 14.76 36.19
N ALA A 52 15.87 15.29 37.31
CA ALA A 52 16.18 14.82 38.65
C ALA A 52 15.66 13.38 38.82
N CYS A 53 16.47 12.56 39.47
CA CYS A 53 16.22 11.15 39.72
C CYS A 53 15.37 11.01 40.99
N ASP A 54 14.06 10.80 40.84
CA ASP A 54 13.21 10.40 41.95
C ASP A 54 13.08 8.87 42.00
N LYS A 55 13.48 8.32 43.14
CA LYS A 55 13.43 6.90 43.48
C LYS A 55 11.98 6.48 43.71
N LEU A 56 11.51 5.47 42.98
CA LEU A 56 10.28 4.74 43.32
C LEU A 56 10.64 3.33 43.83
N ASN A 57 10.27 3.10 45.09
CA ASN A 57 10.21 1.79 45.73
C ASN A 57 9.20 0.88 45.03
N THR A 58 9.56 -0.38 44.77
CA THR A 58 8.57 -1.46 44.61
C THR A 58 9.05 -2.74 45.29
N ASN A 59 8.20 -3.25 46.18
CA ASN A 59 8.25 -4.61 46.72
C ASN A 59 7.90 -5.63 45.60
N PRO A 60 8.40 -6.87 45.67
CA PRO A 60 8.24 -7.85 44.60
C PRO A 60 6.91 -8.59 44.76
N SER A 61 5.95 -8.34 43.87
CA SER A 61 4.82 -9.27 43.67
C SER A 61 5.07 -10.10 42.42
N SER A 62 5.25 -11.39 42.64
CA SER A 62 5.32 -12.44 41.63
C SER A 62 4.03 -12.50 40.81
N THR A 63 4.07 -11.96 39.60
CA THR A 63 3.12 -12.28 38.53
C THR A 63 3.93 -12.53 37.27
N SER A 64 3.79 -13.73 36.72
CA SER A 64 4.28 -14.11 35.40
C SER A 64 3.70 -13.13 34.35
N THR A 65 4.44 -12.07 34.04
CA THR A 65 4.09 -11.07 33.02
C THR A 65 4.48 -11.59 31.66
N THR A 66 3.51 -12.09 30.89
CA THR A 66 3.61 -12.14 29.43
C THR A 66 3.82 -10.71 28.95
N ARG A 67 5.03 -10.41 28.47
CA ARG A 67 5.37 -9.11 27.87
C ARG A 67 4.59 -8.96 26.57
N SER A 68 4.18 -7.73 26.25
CA SER A 68 3.50 -7.49 24.97
C SER A 68 4.51 -7.57 23.81
N CYS A 69 4.07 -8.07 22.65
CA CYS A 69 4.91 -8.17 21.45
C CYS A 69 5.56 -6.82 21.09
N HIS A 70 4.85 -5.71 21.28
CA HIS A 70 5.36 -4.36 21.04
C HIS A 70 6.54 -3.99 21.95
N GLU A 71 6.44 -4.23 23.26
CA GLU A 71 7.52 -3.99 24.23
C GLU A 71 8.79 -4.78 23.89
N GLU A 72 8.64 -6.04 23.45
CA GLU A 72 9.78 -6.86 23.04
C GLU A 72 10.53 -6.25 21.84
N GLN A 73 9.82 -5.61 20.90
CA GLN A 73 10.47 -4.94 19.78
C GLN A 73 11.17 -3.65 20.21
N ILE A 74 10.60 -2.91 21.15
CA ILE A 74 11.25 -1.72 21.71
C ILE A 74 12.56 -2.12 22.39
N GLU A 75 12.54 -3.15 23.24
CA GLU A 75 13.74 -3.68 23.90
C GLU A 75 14.77 -4.20 22.87
N TYR A 76 14.32 -4.86 21.80
CA TYR A 76 15.20 -5.25 20.71
C TYR A 76 15.86 -4.03 20.07
N MET A 77 15.10 -2.99 19.72
CA MET A 77 15.64 -1.78 19.09
C MET A 77 16.66 -1.06 19.98
N GLU A 78 16.40 -0.97 21.29
CA GLU A 78 17.32 -0.40 22.27
C GLU A 78 18.65 -1.18 22.32
N LYS A 79 18.57 -2.51 22.50
CA LYS A 79 19.76 -3.37 22.53
C LYS A 79 20.52 -3.38 21.21
N ALA A 80 19.78 -3.27 20.12
CA ALA A 80 20.32 -3.29 18.77
C ALA A 80 20.93 -1.94 18.35
N GLY A 81 20.89 -0.90 19.19
CA GLY A 81 21.55 0.39 18.95
C GLY A 81 20.82 1.28 17.95
N PHE A 82 19.48 1.22 17.89
CA PHE A 82 18.70 2.17 17.09
C PHE A 82 18.77 3.60 17.66
N ASP A 83 18.60 4.59 16.79
CA ASP A 83 18.47 5.99 17.22
C ASP A 83 17.33 6.14 18.24
N MET A 84 17.61 6.80 19.37
CA MET A 84 16.64 6.92 20.47
C MET A 84 15.38 7.67 20.08
N ASN A 85 15.41 8.60 19.10
CA ASN A 85 14.20 9.25 18.62
C ASN A 85 13.30 8.26 17.88
N VAL A 86 13.89 7.32 17.13
CA VAL A 86 13.14 6.23 16.48
C VAL A 86 12.54 5.34 17.56
N VAL A 87 13.34 4.88 18.53
CA VAL A 87 12.85 4.06 19.65
C VAL A 87 11.70 4.74 20.40
N ASP A 88 11.88 6.01 20.77
CA ASP A 88 10.88 6.79 21.51
C ASP A 88 9.60 7.01 20.70
N THR A 89 9.71 7.17 19.38
CA THR A 89 8.56 7.29 18.48
C THR A 89 7.76 6.01 18.46
N PHE A 90 8.43 4.87 18.25
CA PHE A 90 7.77 3.57 18.23
C PHE A 90 7.19 3.18 19.59
N ARG A 91 7.83 3.58 20.70
CA ARG A 91 7.32 3.33 22.06
C ARG A 91 5.99 4.07 22.32
N LYS A 92 5.80 5.24 21.71
CA LYS A 92 4.58 6.06 21.88
C LYS A 92 3.41 5.60 21.00
N LEU A 93 3.63 4.69 20.06
CA LEU A 93 2.56 4.20 19.20
C LEU A 93 1.62 3.31 20.01
N ASN A 94 0.32 3.49 19.80
CA ASN A 94 -0.69 2.57 20.33
C ASN A 94 -0.90 1.43 19.33
N LEU A 95 -0.21 0.31 19.55
CA LEU A 95 -0.22 -0.85 18.65
C LEU A 95 -0.71 -2.11 19.36
N SER A 96 -1.57 -2.87 18.68
CA SER A 96 -2.02 -4.19 19.11
C SER A 96 -1.56 -5.27 18.12
N THR A 97 -1.32 -6.47 18.62
CA THR A 97 -1.19 -7.67 17.76
C THR A 97 -2.56 -8.06 17.22
N ILE A 98 -2.64 -8.93 16.20
CA ILE A 98 -3.92 -9.44 15.70
C ILE A 98 -4.67 -10.23 16.78
N GLU A 99 -3.94 -10.91 17.65
CA GLU A 99 -4.47 -11.73 18.73
C GLU A 99 -5.08 -10.88 19.86
N ASP A 100 -4.56 -9.66 20.07
CA ASP A 100 -4.94 -8.76 21.16
C ASP A 100 -5.79 -7.56 20.69
N ILE A 101 -6.24 -7.52 19.44
CA ILE A 101 -7.04 -6.38 18.94
C ILE A 101 -8.35 -6.22 19.68
N SER A 102 -8.74 -4.97 19.94
CA SER A 102 -10.08 -4.68 20.44
C SER A 102 -11.14 -4.80 19.34
N PRO A 103 -12.41 -5.12 19.69
CA PRO A 103 -13.52 -5.13 18.73
C PRO A 103 -13.70 -3.79 18.01
N GLU A 104 -13.44 -2.68 18.69
CA GLU A 104 -13.52 -1.33 18.12
C GLU A 104 -12.44 -1.13 17.04
N THR A 105 -11.22 -1.59 17.31
CA THR A 105 -10.10 -1.54 16.35
C THR A 105 -10.40 -2.41 15.14
N GLU A 106 -10.88 -3.64 15.35
CA GLU A 106 -11.26 -4.55 14.27
C GLU A 106 -12.36 -3.94 13.39
N GLN A 107 -13.40 -3.36 14.01
CA GLN A 107 -14.49 -2.70 13.32
C GLN A 107 -14.00 -1.48 12.54
N LEU A 108 -13.07 -0.69 13.10
CA LEU A 108 -12.47 0.46 12.43
C LEU A 108 -11.78 0.04 11.12
N TRP A 109 -10.98 -1.03 11.15
CA TRP A 109 -10.34 -1.59 9.96
C TRP A 109 -11.36 -2.07 8.91
N LYS A 110 -12.38 -2.81 9.32
CA LYS A 110 -13.45 -3.28 8.42
C LYS A 110 -14.24 -2.12 7.81
N GLU A 111 -14.48 -1.06 8.57
CA GLU A 111 -15.21 0.11 8.08
C GLU A 111 -14.41 0.86 7.01
N TYR A 112 -13.12 1.08 7.24
CA TYR A 112 -12.32 2.02 6.45
C TYR A 112 -11.49 1.34 5.34
N ASN A 113 -11.02 0.12 5.58
CA ASN A 113 -10.17 -0.64 4.66
C ASN A 113 -10.81 -1.97 4.22
N ASN A 114 -12.04 -2.29 4.65
CA ASN A 114 -12.78 -3.55 4.41
C ASN A 114 -12.19 -4.82 5.03
N ARG A 115 -10.93 -4.80 5.42
CA ARG A 115 -10.21 -5.91 6.04
C ARG A 115 -9.04 -5.38 6.84
N LEU A 116 -8.53 -6.23 7.72
CA LEU A 116 -7.28 -6.01 8.42
C LEU A 116 -6.11 -6.40 7.50
N PRO A 117 -4.90 -5.87 7.73
CA PRO A 117 -3.69 -6.49 7.25
C PRO A 117 -3.58 -7.92 7.78
N SER A 118 -2.80 -8.76 7.10
CA SER A 118 -2.62 -10.14 7.53
C SER A 118 -1.22 -10.65 7.18
N THR A 119 -0.77 -11.66 7.92
CA THR A 119 0.45 -12.41 7.58
C THR A 119 0.09 -13.75 6.98
N ILE A 120 0.77 -14.09 5.90
CA ILE A 120 0.60 -15.34 5.15
C ILE A 120 1.90 -16.13 5.26
N ASN A 121 1.82 -17.46 5.36
CA ASN A 121 3.02 -18.30 5.29
C ASN A 121 3.73 -18.08 3.95
N ALA A 122 5.02 -17.74 3.99
CA ALA A 122 5.78 -17.39 2.80
C ALA A 122 5.77 -18.49 1.74
N LYS A 123 5.82 -19.77 2.12
CA LYS A 123 5.82 -20.91 1.20
C LYS A 123 4.60 -20.96 0.28
N ARG A 124 3.50 -20.29 0.66
CA ARG A 124 2.29 -20.21 -0.15
C ARG A 124 2.32 -19.11 -1.21
N CYS A 125 3.17 -18.10 -1.03
CA CYS A 125 3.21 -16.92 -1.88
C CYS A 125 4.34 -16.96 -2.91
N TRP A 126 5.37 -17.80 -2.70
CA TRP A 126 6.51 -17.93 -3.60
C TRP A 126 6.29 -19.06 -4.60
N ASN A 127 6.31 -18.72 -5.89
CA ASN A 127 6.19 -19.69 -7.00
C ASN A 127 7.54 -20.23 -7.49
N ILE A 128 8.62 -19.85 -6.81
CA ILE A 128 9.98 -20.29 -7.09
C ILE A 128 10.65 -20.72 -5.78
N ASP A 129 11.70 -21.52 -5.90
CA ASP A 129 12.67 -21.64 -4.82
C ASP A 129 13.32 -20.27 -4.62
N ARG A 130 13.25 -19.78 -3.38
CA ARG A 130 13.77 -18.45 -3.06
C ARG A 130 15.29 -18.45 -3.15
N PRO A 131 15.89 -17.45 -3.83
CA PRO A 131 17.34 -17.31 -3.84
C PRO A 131 17.89 -17.10 -2.43
N SER A 132 19.06 -17.67 -2.18
CA SER A 132 19.84 -17.41 -0.97
C SER A 132 20.32 -15.94 -0.91
N ASP A 133 20.69 -15.47 0.29
CA ASP A 133 21.24 -14.13 0.46
C ASP A 133 22.50 -13.89 -0.38
N THR A 134 23.32 -14.94 -0.57
CA THR A 134 24.52 -14.88 -1.42
C THR A 134 24.16 -14.68 -2.88
N GLU A 135 23.18 -15.42 -3.40
CA GLU A 135 22.73 -15.27 -4.79
C GLU A 135 22.15 -13.88 -5.05
N LEU A 136 21.35 -13.35 -4.11
CA LEU A 136 20.78 -12.00 -4.19
C LEU A 136 21.88 -10.93 -4.18
N PHE A 137 22.87 -11.08 -3.31
CA PHE A 137 24.01 -10.18 -3.23
C PHE A 137 24.79 -10.16 -4.55
N THR A 138 25.20 -11.33 -5.04
CA THR A 138 25.94 -11.47 -6.31
C THR A 138 25.16 -10.91 -7.49
N ALA A 139 23.86 -11.25 -7.60
CA ALA A 139 23.01 -10.77 -8.67
C ALA A 139 22.82 -9.24 -8.65
N THR A 140 22.77 -8.65 -7.44
CA THR A 140 22.62 -7.20 -7.29
C THR A 140 23.89 -6.47 -7.68
N ILE A 141 25.05 -6.95 -7.23
CA ILE A 141 26.35 -6.39 -7.62
C ILE A 141 26.55 -6.49 -9.14
N ASP A 142 26.24 -7.65 -9.74
CA ASP A 142 26.27 -7.84 -11.18
C ASP A 142 25.33 -6.89 -11.92
N PHE A 143 24.11 -6.70 -11.41
CA PHE A 143 23.15 -5.76 -11.98
C PHE A 143 23.68 -4.32 -11.95
N LEU A 144 24.22 -3.88 -10.81
CA LEU A 144 24.75 -2.52 -10.64
C LEU A 144 25.96 -2.24 -11.54
N TRP A 145 26.79 -3.25 -11.84
CA TRP A 145 27.93 -3.08 -12.76
C TRP A 145 27.56 -3.15 -14.24
N LYS A 146 26.62 -4.03 -14.62
CA LYS A 146 26.33 -4.34 -16.02
C LYS A 146 25.19 -3.51 -16.62
N SER A 147 24.31 -2.97 -15.78
CA SER A 147 23.06 -2.34 -16.22
C SER A 147 23.20 -0.83 -16.39
N SER A 148 22.66 -0.29 -17.48
CA SER A 148 22.39 1.15 -17.62
C SER A 148 21.07 1.57 -16.94
N ARG A 149 20.32 0.62 -16.37
CA ARG A 149 19.06 0.90 -15.67
C ARG A 149 19.32 1.59 -14.34
N THR A 150 18.41 2.47 -13.98
CA THR A 150 18.50 3.27 -12.77
C THR A 150 17.69 2.61 -11.65
N CYS A 151 18.36 2.06 -10.64
CA CYS A 151 17.79 1.94 -9.30
C CYS A 151 17.87 3.30 -8.59
N SER A 152 17.03 3.51 -7.57
CA SER A 152 17.04 4.73 -6.77
C SER A 152 17.59 4.42 -5.39
N VAL A 153 18.56 5.21 -4.93
CA VAL A 153 19.03 5.13 -3.54
C VAL A 153 18.29 6.18 -2.74
N ILE A 154 17.70 5.78 -1.61
CA ILE A 154 16.97 6.65 -0.71
C ILE A 154 17.75 6.80 0.60
N GLN A 155 17.96 8.05 1.00
CA GLN A 155 18.58 8.44 2.25
C GLN A 155 17.62 9.40 2.96
N LYS A 156 17.15 9.04 4.17
CA LYS A 156 16.27 9.93 4.96
C LYS A 156 15.08 10.47 4.14
N GLY A 157 14.40 9.56 3.44
CA GLY A 157 13.25 9.88 2.59
C GLY A 157 13.58 10.45 1.20
N GLU A 158 14.82 10.89 0.94
CA GLU A 158 15.17 11.60 -0.29
C GLU A 158 16.03 10.75 -1.25
N PRO A 159 15.83 10.86 -2.58
CA PRO A 159 16.73 10.25 -3.57
C PRO A 159 18.15 10.83 -3.53
N THR A 160 19.17 9.99 -3.68
CA THR A 160 20.59 10.39 -3.70
C THR A 160 21.35 9.82 -4.92
N ASP A 161 22.67 10.05 -5.01
CA ASP A 161 23.53 9.65 -6.14
C ASP A 161 23.63 8.12 -6.29
N GLN A 162 23.58 7.61 -7.53
CA GLN A 162 23.72 6.19 -7.86
C GLN A 162 25.03 5.56 -7.39
N ARG A 163 26.11 6.33 -7.23
CA ARG A 163 27.38 5.83 -6.68
C ARG A 163 27.22 5.24 -5.27
N THR A 164 26.17 5.63 -4.55
CA THR A 164 25.85 5.10 -3.21
C THR A 164 25.11 3.75 -3.24
N ALA A 165 24.72 3.23 -4.41
CA ALA A 165 24.01 1.94 -4.49
C ALA A 165 24.88 0.77 -3.99
N ILE A 166 26.19 0.80 -4.27
CA ILE A 166 27.16 -0.16 -3.72
C ILE A 166 27.27 -0.02 -2.20
N GLU A 167 27.16 1.20 -1.67
CA GLU A 167 27.19 1.44 -0.22
C GLU A 167 25.98 0.83 0.48
N VAL A 168 24.78 0.89 -0.12
CA VAL A 168 23.59 0.18 0.42
C VAL A 168 23.89 -1.31 0.61
N ILE A 169 24.54 -1.92 -0.38
CA ILE A 169 24.89 -3.34 -0.33
C ILE A 169 25.92 -3.62 0.76
N ALA A 170 26.93 -2.77 0.91
CA ALA A 170 27.90 -2.88 2.01
C ALA A 170 27.22 -2.74 3.39
N GLN A 171 26.19 -1.87 3.50
CA GLN A 171 25.43 -1.68 4.74
C GLN A 171 24.58 -2.88 5.13
N LEU A 172 24.33 -3.86 4.25
CA LEU A 172 23.74 -5.15 4.66
C LEU A 172 24.64 -5.90 5.64
N THR A 173 25.97 -5.81 5.47
CA THR A 173 26.97 -6.45 6.34
C THR A 173 27.47 -5.51 7.43
N TYR A 174 27.62 -4.21 7.13
CA TYR A 174 28.13 -3.19 8.04
C TYR A 174 27.11 -2.05 8.18
N PRO A 175 26.01 -2.24 8.92
CA PRO A 175 24.94 -1.26 8.99
C PRO A 175 25.38 0.08 9.61
N ASN A 176 24.87 1.18 9.07
CA ASN A 176 25.13 2.52 9.59
C ASN A 176 23.88 3.11 10.24
N ALA A 177 23.86 3.19 11.58
CA ALA A 177 22.72 3.70 12.35
C ALA A 177 22.45 5.19 12.13
N PHE A 178 23.49 5.98 11.86
CA PHE A 178 23.38 7.44 11.70
C PHE A 178 23.04 7.85 10.26
N ASN A 179 23.32 6.96 9.31
CA ASN A 179 23.11 7.21 7.90
C ASN A 179 22.64 5.95 7.13
N PRO A 180 21.46 5.41 7.45
CA PRO A 180 20.93 4.25 6.76
C PRO A 180 20.53 4.62 5.32
N LEU A 181 21.05 3.86 4.37
CA LEU A 181 20.70 3.98 2.95
C LEU A 181 19.81 2.82 2.53
N LYS A 182 18.88 3.05 1.60
CA LYS A 182 18.04 2.00 1.02
C LYS A 182 18.12 2.02 -0.49
N LEU A 183 18.01 0.85 -1.12
CA LEU A 183 17.84 0.73 -2.56
C LEU A 183 16.39 0.41 -2.86
N VAL A 184 15.78 1.14 -3.78
CA VAL A 184 14.45 0.86 -4.29
C VAL A 184 14.48 0.74 -5.80
N ASP A 185 13.40 0.20 -6.37
CA ASP A 185 13.27 -0.06 -7.79
C ASP A 185 14.35 -0.98 -8.39
N LEU A 186 14.94 -1.86 -7.57
CA LEU A 186 15.83 -2.90 -8.07
C LEU A 186 15.01 -3.92 -8.90
N ARG A 187 15.57 -4.36 -10.02
CA ARG A 187 14.95 -5.33 -10.95
C ARG A 187 15.98 -6.38 -11.36
N LEU A 188 16.06 -7.45 -10.57
CA LEU A 188 16.99 -8.55 -10.82
C LEU A 188 16.41 -9.51 -11.87
N PRO A 189 17.14 -9.84 -12.96
CA PRO A 189 16.62 -10.73 -14.01
C PRO A 189 16.18 -12.13 -13.53
N MET A 190 16.76 -12.61 -12.43
CA MET A 190 16.38 -13.89 -11.81
C MET A 190 15.01 -13.85 -11.11
N LEU A 191 14.50 -12.66 -10.77
CA LEU A 191 13.22 -12.47 -10.10
C LEU A 191 12.22 -11.87 -11.09
N LYS A 192 11.37 -12.74 -11.64
CA LYS A 192 10.30 -12.37 -12.58
C LYS A 192 9.05 -11.95 -11.82
N GLN A 193 8.15 -11.22 -12.49
CA GLN A 193 6.91 -10.70 -11.90
C GLN A 193 6.09 -11.77 -11.17
N GLU A 194 6.10 -13.01 -11.68
CA GLU A 194 5.29 -14.11 -11.17
C GLU A 194 5.92 -14.85 -9.97
N CYS A 195 7.13 -14.48 -9.53
CA CYS A 195 7.84 -15.16 -8.45
C CYS A 195 7.13 -15.01 -7.10
N LEU A 196 6.48 -13.86 -6.87
CA LEU A 196 5.68 -13.57 -5.69
C LEU A 196 4.21 -13.43 -6.13
N ALA A 197 3.29 -14.09 -5.44
CA ALA A 197 1.87 -14.06 -5.74
C ALA A 197 1.02 -14.12 -4.47
N VAL A 198 -0.16 -13.51 -4.54
CA VAL A 198 -1.18 -13.61 -3.50
C VAL A 198 -1.92 -14.94 -3.67
N PRO A 199 -2.03 -15.79 -2.63
CA PRO A 199 -2.82 -17.01 -2.71
C PRO A 199 -4.31 -16.70 -2.94
N ASN A 200 -4.87 -17.21 -4.04
CA ASN A 200 -6.22 -16.89 -4.50
C ASN A 200 -7.33 -17.28 -3.51
N ASP A 201 -7.07 -18.25 -2.62
CA ASP A 201 -8.01 -18.71 -1.60
C ASP A 201 -8.10 -17.77 -0.38
N LEU A 202 -7.09 -16.92 -0.18
CA LEU A 202 -7.06 -15.96 0.91
C LEU A 202 -7.61 -14.60 0.46
N VAL A 203 -7.09 -14.11 -0.66
CA VAL A 203 -7.48 -12.83 -1.24
C VAL A 203 -7.57 -13.00 -2.73
N CYS A 204 -8.75 -12.71 -3.28
CA CYS A 204 -8.97 -12.77 -4.72
C CYS A 204 -8.31 -11.55 -5.37
N SER A 205 -7.05 -11.73 -5.77
CA SER A 205 -6.21 -10.69 -6.33
C SER A 205 -6.38 -10.59 -7.84
N TYR A 206 -6.36 -9.35 -8.34
CA TYR A 206 -6.49 -9.00 -9.75
C TYR A 206 -5.48 -7.92 -10.08
N ALA A 207 -5.12 -7.83 -11.36
CA ALA A 207 -4.16 -6.84 -11.85
C ALA A 207 -2.85 -6.79 -11.04
N SER A 208 -2.37 -7.96 -10.59
CA SER A 208 -1.10 -8.06 -9.91
C SER A 208 0.03 -7.67 -10.87
N ASP A 209 0.78 -6.64 -10.50
CA ASP A 209 1.85 -6.07 -11.32
C ASP A 209 2.93 -5.46 -10.40
N ASN A 210 3.93 -4.84 -11.01
CA ASN A 210 4.92 -4.00 -10.35
C ASN A 210 5.70 -4.71 -9.25
N LEU A 211 6.29 -5.87 -9.55
CA LEU A 211 7.28 -6.48 -8.66
C LEU A 211 8.44 -5.51 -8.47
N GLN A 212 8.61 -5.05 -7.24
CA GLN A 212 9.72 -4.22 -6.83
C GLN A 212 10.60 -4.95 -5.84
N ILE A 213 11.91 -4.80 -6.01
CA ILE A 213 12.88 -5.30 -5.05
C ILE A 213 13.46 -4.09 -4.32
N LEU A 214 13.39 -4.15 -3.00
CA LEU A 214 14.00 -3.18 -2.11
C LEU A 214 15.16 -3.86 -1.39
N VAL A 215 16.28 -3.16 -1.28
CA VAL A 215 17.37 -3.53 -0.39
C VAL A 215 17.34 -2.58 0.79
N THR A 216 17.10 -3.12 1.97
CA THR A 216 17.02 -2.32 3.18
C THR A 216 17.99 -2.88 4.22
N PRO A 217 19.12 -2.21 4.47
CA PRO A 217 19.97 -2.43 5.63
C PRO A 217 19.25 -2.22 6.96
N LYS A 218 19.81 -2.78 8.04
CA LYS A 218 19.39 -2.49 9.41
C LYS A 218 19.41 -0.96 9.66
N TYR A 219 18.51 -0.48 10.51
CA TYR A 219 18.26 0.94 10.83
C TYR A 219 17.49 1.72 9.76
N SER A 220 17.19 1.12 8.60
CA SER A 220 16.34 1.73 7.58
C SER A 220 14.91 1.94 8.11
N VAL A 221 14.42 3.17 8.06
CA VAL A 221 13.03 3.53 8.45
C VAL A 221 12.28 4.09 7.25
N SER A 222 11.21 3.43 6.82
CA SER A 222 10.22 3.99 5.90
C SER A 222 9.17 4.71 6.72
N GLN A 223 9.13 6.03 6.57
CA GLN A 223 8.23 6.92 7.31
C GLN A 223 6.75 6.62 7.00
N LEU A 224 5.84 7.18 7.80
CA LEU A 224 4.41 6.95 7.63
C LEU A 224 3.96 7.33 6.20
N HIS A 225 3.44 6.36 5.46
CA HIS A 225 2.93 6.54 4.10
C HIS A 225 1.75 5.60 3.85
N PHE A 226 1.18 5.65 2.66
CA PHE A 226 0.22 4.68 2.16
C PHE A 226 0.64 4.31 0.73
N ASP A 227 0.22 3.15 0.24
CA ASP A 227 0.47 2.74 -1.15
C ASP A 227 -0.74 3.01 -2.04
N ASN A 228 -0.53 3.00 -3.36
CA ASN A 228 -1.60 3.29 -4.32
C ASN A 228 -2.59 2.14 -4.50
N ALA A 229 -2.28 0.94 -4.02
CA ALA A 229 -3.07 -0.28 -4.19
C ALA A 229 -3.00 -1.18 -2.95
N ASP A 230 -3.61 -2.37 -3.00
CA ASP A 230 -3.29 -3.42 -2.02
C ASP A 230 -1.86 -3.89 -2.28
N GLY A 231 -1.15 -4.25 -1.21
CA GLY A 231 0.27 -4.60 -1.28
C GLY A 231 0.56 -5.95 -0.67
N LEU A 232 1.44 -6.72 -1.30
CA LEU A 232 2.00 -7.94 -0.72
C LEU A 232 3.52 -7.78 -0.62
N SER A 233 4.08 -7.95 0.58
CA SER A 233 5.52 -7.77 0.82
C SER A 233 6.12 -8.98 1.53
N GLY A 234 7.21 -9.52 0.97
CA GLY A 234 7.88 -10.71 1.48
C GLY A 234 9.40 -10.58 1.43
N ILE A 235 10.08 -11.08 2.46
CA ILE A 235 11.55 -11.17 2.46
C ILE A 235 11.96 -12.27 1.48
N ILE A 236 12.82 -11.93 0.51
CA ILE A 236 13.23 -12.87 -0.53
C ILE A 236 14.19 -13.89 0.06
N GLY A 237 15.26 -13.42 0.70
CA GLY A 237 16.32 -14.26 1.23
C GLY A 237 15.98 -15.00 2.53
N GLU A 238 17.01 -15.56 3.15
CA GLU A 238 16.88 -16.36 4.38
C GLU A 238 16.91 -15.46 5.63
N SER A 239 17.72 -14.41 5.59
CA SER A 239 17.86 -13.44 6.68
C SER A 239 17.00 -12.20 6.46
N GLY A 240 16.64 -11.58 7.58
CA GLY A 240 15.89 -10.33 7.56
C GLY A 240 14.76 -10.31 8.56
N ARG A 241 14.56 -9.12 9.12
CA ARG A 241 13.51 -8.85 10.09
C ARG A 241 13.03 -7.44 9.93
N LYS A 242 11.72 -7.27 9.79
CA LYS A 242 11.08 -5.96 9.70
C LYS A 242 9.93 -5.84 10.68
N PHE A 243 9.77 -4.63 11.18
CA PHE A 243 8.65 -4.19 11.99
C PHE A 243 7.73 -3.34 11.12
N PHE A 244 6.45 -3.67 11.07
CA PHE A 244 5.42 -2.87 10.42
C PHE A 244 4.47 -2.32 11.49
N ALA A 245 4.38 -0.99 11.58
CA ALA A 245 3.25 -0.32 12.23
C ALA A 245 2.25 0.03 11.14
N THR A 246 1.01 -0.43 11.27
CA THR A 246 -0.05 -0.21 10.28
C THR A 246 -1.24 0.44 10.96
N PHE A 247 -1.96 1.31 10.23
CA PHE A 247 -3.09 2.06 10.74
C PHE A 247 -4.19 2.13 9.67
N PRO A 248 -5.47 2.03 10.04
CA PRO A 248 -6.57 2.14 9.09
C PRO A 248 -6.59 3.54 8.51
N ASN A 249 -7.14 3.66 7.30
CA ASN A 249 -7.29 4.93 6.62
C ASN A 249 -8.43 5.77 7.21
N SER A 250 -8.71 5.71 8.51
CA SER A 250 -9.87 6.31 9.16
C SER A 250 -10.01 7.82 8.93
N THR A 251 -11.19 8.37 9.19
CA THR A 251 -11.41 9.81 9.07
C THR A 251 -10.47 10.62 9.97
N ARG A 252 -10.17 10.13 11.18
CA ARG A 252 -9.19 10.76 12.09
C ARG A 252 -7.78 10.65 11.51
N ASN A 253 -7.34 9.45 11.14
CA ASN A 253 -5.98 9.21 10.64
C ASN A 253 -5.71 9.99 9.35
N ARG A 254 -6.67 10.07 8.41
CA ARG A 254 -6.54 10.89 7.19
C ARG A 254 -6.38 12.38 7.50
N LYS A 255 -7.14 12.90 8.48
CA LYS A 255 -7.02 14.30 8.92
C LYS A 255 -5.67 14.59 9.57
N LEU A 256 -5.14 13.66 10.35
CA LEU A 256 -3.82 13.78 10.96
C LEU A 256 -2.72 13.72 9.88
N PHE A 257 -2.76 12.72 8.99
CA PHE A 257 -1.81 12.57 7.90
C PHE A 257 -1.76 13.81 6.99
N ARG A 258 -2.91 14.46 6.74
CA ARG A 258 -2.93 15.70 5.96
C ARG A 258 -2.09 16.82 6.60
N LYS A 259 -2.01 16.89 7.94
CA LYS A 259 -1.23 17.91 8.65
C LYS A 259 0.28 17.71 8.52
N THR A 260 0.70 16.52 8.11
CA THR A 260 2.12 16.14 7.97
C THR A 260 2.59 16.10 6.52
N LEU A 261 1.79 16.59 5.58
CA LEU A 261 2.17 16.63 4.17
C LEU A 261 3.42 17.51 3.96
N GLY A 262 4.38 16.98 3.20
CA GLY A 262 5.67 17.64 2.94
C GLY A 262 6.65 17.66 4.12
N LYS A 263 6.41 16.85 5.16
CA LYS A 263 7.31 16.69 6.31
C LYS A 263 7.89 15.29 6.34
N GLU A 264 9.19 15.14 6.57
CA GLU A 264 9.83 13.82 6.65
C GLU A 264 9.40 13.02 7.90
N ALA A 265 9.38 13.68 9.06
CA ALA A 265 9.13 13.06 10.38
C ALA A 265 7.63 12.92 10.70
N LYS A 266 6.87 12.26 9.82
CA LYS A 266 5.40 12.13 9.94
C LYS A 266 5.03 11.30 11.17
N LEU A 267 5.70 10.18 11.39
CA LEU A 267 5.35 9.25 12.47
C LEU A 267 5.66 9.84 13.85
N GLU A 268 6.76 10.58 13.96
CA GLU A 268 7.20 11.30 15.15
C GLU A 268 6.16 12.36 15.56
N GLU A 269 5.57 13.05 14.58
CA GLU A 269 4.63 14.15 14.83
C GLU A 269 3.23 13.64 15.24
N ILE A 270 2.68 12.66 14.53
CA ILE A 270 1.27 12.25 14.72
C ILE A 270 1.10 10.81 15.24
N GLY A 271 2.16 10.02 15.37
CA GLY A 271 2.07 8.58 15.63
C GLY A 271 1.30 8.21 16.91
N HIS A 272 1.47 9.00 17.97
CA HIS A 272 0.77 8.81 19.24
C HIS A 272 -0.73 9.15 19.18
N ASP A 273 -1.17 9.90 18.17
CA ASP A 273 -2.56 10.30 17.96
C ASP A 273 -3.31 9.40 16.96
N LEU A 274 -2.60 8.52 16.26
CA LEU A 274 -3.18 7.58 15.31
C LEU A 274 -3.97 6.50 16.06
N GLU A 275 -5.14 6.16 15.51
CA GLU A 275 -6.04 5.15 16.07
C GLU A 275 -5.97 3.82 15.30
N GLY A 276 -6.29 2.73 15.98
CA GLY A 276 -6.39 1.39 15.41
C GLY A 276 -5.07 0.78 14.93
N GLY A 277 -3.95 1.16 15.57
CA GLY A 277 -2.63 0.70 15.18
C GLY A 277 -2.44 -0.80 15.39
N LEU A 278 -1.86 -1.47 14.39
CA LEU A 278 -1.49 -2.89 14.44
C LEU A 278 0.00 -3.07 14.18
N ILE A 279 0.59 -4.03 14.90
CA ILE A 279 2.01 -4.42 14.77
C ILE A 279 2.14 -5.76 14.04
N TYR A 280 3.08 -5.83 13.09
CA TYR A 280 3.47 -7.08 12.45
C TYR A 280 4.99 -7.22 12.37
N ILE A 281 5.48 -8.42 12.65
CA ILE A 281 6.88 -8.80 12.43
C ILE A 281 6.99 -9.67 11.20
N LEU A 282 7.69 -9.14 10.21
CA LEU A 282 7.99 -9.83 8.96
C LEU A 282 9.38 -10.46 9.06
N THR A 283 9.46 -11.76 8.79
CA THR A 283 10.69 -12.55 8.65
C THR A 283 10.65 -13.29 7.31
N SER A 284 11.63 -14.15 7.04
CA SER A 284 11.62 -15.01 5.85
C SER A 284 10.55 -16.11 5.87
N ASP A 285 9.87 -16.34 7.01
CA ASP A 285 8.81 -17.35 7.14
C ASP A 285 7.41 -16.85 6.76
N ASN A 286 7.23 -15.53 6.66
CA ASN A 286 5.94 -14.92 6.41
C ASN A 286 6.01 -13.79 5.38
N VAL A 287 4.84 -13.45 4.85
CA VAL A 287 4.60 -12.37 3.89
C VAL A 287 3.47 -11.54 4.47
N ILE A 288 3.58 -10.21 4.40
CA ILE A 288 2.52 -9.30 4.85
C ILE A 288 1.66 -8.87 3.68
N ASP A 289 0.35 -9.00 3.85
CA ASP A 289 -0.68 -8.48 2.96
C ASP A 289 -1.30 -7.23 3.59
N LEU A 290 -1.22 -6.11 2.87
CA LEU A 290 -1.68 -4.79 3.27
C LEU A 290 -2.90 -4.38 2.43
N PRO A 291 -4.02 -3.99 3.08
CA PRO A 291 -5.17 -3.47 2.36
C PRO A 291 -4.89 -2.09 1.77
N ALA A 292 -5.54 -1.82 0.62
CA ALA A 292 -5.36 -0.57 -0.12
C ALA A 292 -5.47 0.68 0.77
N HIS A 293 -4.51 1.59 0.58
CA HIS A 293 -4.38 2.88 1.26
C HIS A 293 -4.33 2.84 2.80
N CYS A 294 -4.08 1.69 3.43
CA CYS A 294 -3.75 1.73 4.85
C CYS A 294 -2.46 2.53 5.07
N PHE A 295 -2.41 3.28 6.16
CA PHE A 295 -1.19 3.99 6.52
C PHE A 295 -0.24 3.01 7.19
N HIS A 296 1.04 3.07 6.85
CA HIS A 296 2.02 2.21 7.49
C HIS A 296 3.41 2.85 7.52
N ALA A 297 4.20 2.40 8.49
CA ALA A 297 5.60 2.72 8.64
C ALA A 297 6.38 1.43 8.88
N VAL A 298 7.61 1.36 8.38
CA VAL A 298 8.41 0.13 8.39
C VAL A 298 9.79 0.40 8.94
N VAL A 299 10.22 -0.39 9.93
CA VAL A 299 11.60 -0.39 10.43
C VAL A 299 12.27 -1.69 10.04
N THR A 300 13.44 -1.59 9.44
CA THR A 300 14.30 -2.75 9.21
C THR A 300 15.13 -3.03 10.46
N LEU A 301 14.77 -4.12 11.15
CA LEU A 301 15.44 -4.62 12.36
C LEU A 301 16.70 -5.41 12.03
N GLU A 302 16.70 -6.11 10.90
CA GLU A 302 17.84 -6.84 10.32
C GLU A 302 17.81 -6.65 8.80
N GLY A 303 18.98 -6.40 8.20
CA GLY A 303 19.10 -6.04 6.78
C GLY A 303 18.61 -7.16 5.85
N CYS A 304 17.91 -6.82 4.77
CA CYS A 304 17.32 -7.82 3.87
C CYS A 304 16.99 -7.29 2.47
N PHE A 305 16.70 -8.24 1.57
CA PHE A 305 16.02 -8.01 0.30
C PHE A 305 14.51 -8.24 0.48
N LEU A 306 13.70 -7.26 0.12
CA LEU A 306 12.25 -7.31 0.19
C LEU A 306 11.67 -7.27 -1.22
N ALA A 307 10.80 -8.22 -1.55
CA ALA A 307 9.96 -8.15 -2.73
C ALA A 307 8.60 -7.56 -2.35
N THR A 308 8.09 -6.67 -3.19
CA THR A 308 6.74 -6.12 -3.06
C THR A 308 6.00 -6.23 -4.39
N ILE A 309 4.71 -6.54 -4.35
CA ILE A 309 3.82 -6.47 -5.52
C ILE A 309 2.58 -5.67 -5.14
N ASP A 310 2.05 -4.96 -6.12
CA ASP A 310 0.76 -4.28 -6.01
C ASP A 310 -0.33 -5.15 -6.64
N PHE A 311 -1.52 -5.13 -6.06
CA PHE A 311 -2.68 -5.81 -6.64
C PHE A 311 -3.99 -5.13 -6.22
N ILE A 312 -5.10 -5.63 -6.76
CA ILE A 312 -6.45 -5.14 -6.49
C ILE A 312 -7.35 -6.29 -6.08
N THR A 313 -8.28 -6.00 -5.18
CA THR A 313 -9.39 -6.88 -4.82
C THR A 313 -10.72 -6.24 -5.23
N PRO A 314 -11.81 -7.03 -5.35
CA PRO A 314 -13.14 -6.46 -5.55
C PRO A 314 -13.57 -5.49 -4.45
N ARG A 315 -12.96 -5.58 -3.26
CA ARG A 315 -13.26 -4.73 -2.09
C ARG A 315 -12.42 -3.46 -2.04
N SER A 316 -11.42 -3.29 -2.90
CA SER A 316 -10.49 -2.15 -2.83
C SER A 316 -11.18 -0.82 -3.15
N THR A 317 -12.26 -0.84 -3.95
CA THR A 317 -13.06 0.35 -4.36
C THR A 317 -13.45 1.27 -3.21
N LYS A 318 -13.83 0.71 -2.07
CA LYS A 318 -14.20 1.50 -0.88
C LYS A 318 -13.01 2.29 -0.34
N ALA A 319 -11.82 1.69 -0.29
CA ALA A 319 -10.62 2.37 0.20
C ALA A 319 -10.22 3.54 -0.70
N TYR A 320 -10.26 3.37 -2.03
CA TYR A 320 -10.08 4.49 -2.99
C TYR A 320 -11.11 5.59 -2.74
N THR A 321 -12.37 5.21 -2.57
CA THR A 321 -13.47 6.15 -2.31
C THR A 321 -13.20 6.98 -1.06
N GLN A 322 -12.78 6.36 0.03
CA GLN A 322 -12.48 7.08 1.28
C GLN A 322 -11.27 8.02 1.15
N LEU A 323 -10.21 7.58 0.47
CA LEU A 323 -9.02 8.39 0.26
C LEU A 323 -9.32 9.61 -0.63
N ILE A 324 -9.87 9.38 -1.83
CA ILE A 324 -10.15 10.43 -2.82
C ILE A 324 -11.23 11.40 -2.33
N SER A 325 -12.27 10.90 -1.64
CA SER A 325 -13.29 11.78 -1.04
C SER A 325 -12.74 12.68 0.07
N SER A 326 -11.57 12.34 0.60
CA SER A 326 -10.86 13.17 1.56
C SER A 326 -9.86 14.11 0.91
N GLU A 327 -9.78 14.19 -0.42
CA GLU A 327 -8.87 15.11 -1.14
C GLU A 327 -7.39 14.87 -0.82
N LEU A 328 -7.03 13.74 -0.18
CA LEU A 328 -5.62 13.38 0.05
C LEU A 328 -4.87 13.14 -1.26
N ASP A 329 -5.59 12.78 -2.32
CA ASP A 329 -5.06 12.64 -3.68
C ASP A 329 -4.45 13.93 -4.23
N MET A 330 -4.88 15.11 -3.75
CA MET A 330 -4.39 16.40 -4.22
C MET A 330 -2.97 16.72 -3.76
N PHE A 331 -2.43 15.95 -2.82
CA PHE A 331 -1.16 16.26 -2.15
C PHE A 331 -0.05 15.23 -2.40
N ILE A 332 -0.32 14.20 -3.21
CA ILE A 332 0.63 13.12 -3.48
C ILE A 332 1.45 13.33 -4.77
N GLY A 333 1.31 14.49 -5.41
CA GLY A 333 1.95 14.81 -6.68
C GLY A 333 1.16 14.30 -7.90
N THR A 334 1.30 14.97 -9.04
CA THR A 334 0.47 14.75 -10.23
C THR A 334 0.60 13.34 -10.81
N THR A 335 1.81 12.78 -10.86
CA THR A 335 2.05 11.41 -11.35
C THR A 335 1.34 10.39 -10.48
N ARG A 336 1.55 10.47 -9.16
CA ARG A 336 0.97 9.52 -8.23
C ARG A 336 -0.54 9.67 -8.11
N GLN A 337 -1.06 10.90 -8.21
CA GLN A 337 -2.48 11.18 -8.28
C GLN A 337 -3.11 10.53 -9.52
N ARG A 338 -2.48 10.63 -10.69
CA ARG A 338 -2.94 9.93 -11.90
C ARG A 338 -2.98 8.42 -11.69
N ASP A 339 -1.91 7.84 -11.14
CA ASP A 339 -1.85 6.40 -10.87
C ASP A 339 -2.99 5.98 -9.91
N LEU A 340 -3.27 6.78 -8.88
CA LEU A 340 -4.37 6.54 -7.94
C LEU A 340 -5.74 6.49 -8.66
N PHE A 341 -5.99 7.41 -9.59
CA PHE A 341 -7.23 7.42 -10.38
C PHE A 341 -7.31 6.22 -11.36
N ASP A 342 -6.21 5.85 -12.00
CA ASP A 342 -6.12 4.66 -12.86
C ASP A 342 -6.41 3.37 -12.06
N TRP A 343 -5.84 3.26 -10.86
CA TRP A 343 -6.09 2.15 -9.95
C TRP A 343 -7.52 2.14 -9.42
N PHE A 344 -8.13 3.30 -9.16
CA PHE A 344 -9.55 3.39 -8.81
C PHE A 344 -10.45 2.82 -9.93
N LEU A 345 -10.22 3.19 -11.19
CA LEU A 345 -10.99 2.63 -12.31
C LEU A 345 -10.82 1.11 -12.43
N THR A 346 -9.59 0.63 -12.23
CA THR A 346 -9.29 -0.80 -12.21
C THR A 346 -10.03 -1.51 -11.08
N ALA A 347 -10.03 -0.94 -9.88
CA ALA A 347 -10.80 -1.47 -8.75
C ALA A 347 -12.30 -1.48 -9.03
N PHE A 348 -12.84 -0.43 -9.64
CA PHE A 348 -14.24 -0.38 -10.05
C PHE A 348 -14.57 -1.50 -11.03
N GLU A 349 -13.72 -1.72 -12.05
CA GLU A 349 -13.91 -2.79 -13.04
C GLU A 349 -13.91 -4.17 -12.39
N VAL A 350 -12.95 -4.41 -11.49
CA VAL A 350 -12.83 -5.67 -10.75
C VAL A 350 -14.07 -5.89 -9.88
N ALA A 351 -14.49 -4.88 -9.11
CA ALA A 351 -15.70 -4.97 -8.30
C ALA A 351 -16.94 -5.32 -9.14
N TRP A 352 -17.13 -4.62 -10.26
CA TRP A 352 -18.23 -4.90 -11.18
C TRP A 352 -18.20 -6.32 -11.73
N LYS A 353 -17.05 -6.78 -12.25
CA LYS A 353 -16.91 -8.10 -12.88
C LYS A 353 -17.05 -9.27 -11.91
N HIS A 354 -16.84 -9.02 -10.62
CA HIS A 354 -16.85 -10.03 -9.57
C HIS A 354 -18.02 -9.85 -8.60
N GLU A 355 -19.17 -9.41 -9.12
CA GLU A 355 -20.46 -9.37 -8.42
C GLU A 355 -20.56 -8.38 -7.24
N HIS A 356 -19.61 -7.45 -7.11
CA HIS A 356 -19.63 -6.32 -6.16
C HIS A 356 -20.17 -5.04 -6.80
N VAL A 357 -21.31 -5.16 -7.51
CA VAL A 357 -21.90 -4.10 -8.33
C VAL A 357 -22.38 -2.92 -7.47
N HIS A 358 -22.93 -3.20 -6.30
CA HIS A 358 -23.43 -2.16 -5.39
C HIS A 358 -22.27 -1.28 -4.87
N GLU A 359 -21.16 -1.89 -4.46
CA GLU A 359 -19.96 -1.19 -4.00
C GLU A 359 -19.32 -0.38 -5.11
N ALA A 360 -19.24 -0.93 -6.33
CA ALA A 360 -18.76 -0.21 -7.50
C ALA A 360 -19.62 1.04 -7.77
N LEU A 361 -20.94 0.87 -7.87
CA LEU A 361 -21.89 1.96 -8.13
C LEU A 361 -21.82 3.04 -7.04
N SER A 362 -21.88 2.66 -5.77
CA SER A 362 -21.81 3.58 -4.63
C SER A 362 -20.51 4.40 -4.63
N SER A 363 -19.38 3.74 -4.91
CA SER A 363 -18.06 4.37 -5.03
C SER A 363 -18.02 5.41 -6.15
N TRP A 364 -18.54 5.06 -7.33
CA TRP A 364 -18.59 5.99 -8.46
C TRP A 364 -19.48 7.20 -8.18
N ILE A 365 -20.68 6.99 -7.64
CA ILE A 365 -21.60 8.08 -7.29
C ILE A 365 -20.91 9.05 -6.34
N LYS A 366 -20.28 8.52 -5.28
CA LYS A 366 -19.58 9.32 -4.26
C LYS A 366 -18.39 10.10 -4.83
N LEU A 367 -17.67 9.53 -5.80
CA LEU A 367 -16.50 10.18 -6.42
C LEU A 367 -16.80 10.98 -7.69
N SER A 368 -18.03 10.95 -8.20
CA SER A 368 -18.40 11.51 -9.52
C SER A 368 -17.99 12.97 -9.72
N GLU A 369 -18.15 13.82 -8.71
CA GLU A 369 -17.74 15.23 -8.81
C GLU A 369 -16.22 15.38 -8.76
N ARG A 370 -15.53 14.64 -7.89
CA ARG A 370 -14.07 14.71 -7.76
C ARG A 370 -13.36 14.15 -9.00
N THR A 371 -13.86 13.06 -9.60
CA THR A 371 -13.34 12.50 -10.86
C THR A 371 -13.55 13.46 -12.03
N LYS A 372 -14.69 14.15 -12.07
CA LYS A 372 -14.96 15.20 -13.06
C LYS A 372 -14.00 16.38 -12.89
N GLN A 373 -13.79 16.87 -11.66
CA GLN A 373 -12.86 17.96 -11.38
C GLN A 373 -11.44 17.60 -11.83
N TRP A 374 -10.92 16.45 -11.41
CA TRP A 374 -9.59 15.97 -11.82
C TRP A 374 -9.49 15.80 -13.34
N GLY A 375 -10.55 15.29 -13.96
CA GLY A 375 -10.63 15.06 -15.40
C GLY A 375 -10.78 16.32 -16.26
N GLN A 376 -11.23 17.43 -15.69
CA GLN A 376 -11.34 18.72 -16.37
C GLN A 376 -10.00 19.45 -16.47
N GLU A 377 -8.98 19.02 -15.73
CA GLU A 377 -7.62 19.48 -15.92
C GLU A 377 -7.14 19.12 -17.33
N LYS A 378 -6.50 20.08 -18.02
CA LYS A 378 -6.18 19.99 -19.46
C LYS A 378 -5.44 18.71 -19.85
N GLU A 379 -4.60 18.18 -18.96
CA GLU A 379 -3.79 16.98 -19.18
C GLU A 379 -4.56 15.66 -18.98
N ASN A 380 -5.71 15.70 -18.30
CA ASN A 380 -6.45 14.52 -17.85
C ASN A 380 -7.79 14.34 -18.60
N GLY A 381 -8.16 15.27 -19.50
CA GLY A 381 -9.42 15.21 -20.26
C GLY A 381 -9.65 13.94 -21.05
N ARG A 382 -8.57 13.31 -21.54
CA ARG A 382 -8.65 11.99 -22.21
C ARG A 382 -9.10 10.90 -21.25
N TRP A 383 -8.51 10.84 -20.05
CA TRP A 383 -8.89 9.87 -19.04
C TRP A 383 -10.35 10.04 -18.65
N LEU A 384 -10.82 11.29 -18.48
CA LEU A 384 -12.22 11.54 -18.11
C LEU A 384 -13.20 10.98 -19.13
N LYS A 385 -12.91 11.18 -20.42
CA LYS A 385 -13.72 10.64 -21.50
C LYS A 385 -13.76 9.10 -21.44
N GLU A 386 -12.62 8.45 -21.27
CA GLU A 386 -12.51 7.00 -21.18
C GLU A 386 -13.24 6.45 -19.94
N ALA A 387 -13.07 7.10 -18.79
CA ALA A 387 -13.73 6.76 -17.54
C ALA A 387 -15.27 6.85 -17.65
N ILE A 388 -15.78 7.91 -18.28
CA ILE A 388 -17.21 8.11 -18.49
C ILE A 388 -17.76 7.08 -19.48
N GLU A 389 -17.08 6.83 -20.60
CA GLU A 389 -17.49 5.81 -21.57
C GLU A 389 -17.57 4.43 -20.89
N PHE A 390 -16.58 4.12 -20.05
CA PHE A 390 -16.56 2.90 -19.27
C PHE A 390 -17.72 2.80 -18.27
N PHE A 391 -18.02 3.87 -17.53
CA PHE A 391 -19.16 3.91 -16.61
C PHE A 391 -20.51 3.78 -17.33
N ILE A 392 -20.65 4.35 -18.53
CA ILE A 392 -21.86 4.16 -19.35
C ILE A 392 -22.06 2.67 -19.66
N VAL A 393 -21.01 1.97 -20.10
CA VAL A 393 -21.08 0.54 -20.40
C VAL A 393 -21.47 -0.26 -19.15
N PHE A 394 -20.92 0.10 -17.99
CA PHE A 394 -21.32 -0.48 -16.69
C PHE A 394 -22.82 -0.34 -16.44
N CYS A 395 -23.36 0.87 -16.59
CA CYS A 395 -24.76 1.14 -16.31
C CYS A 395 -25.69 0.31 -17.21
N PHE A 396 -25.32 0.03 -18.46
CA PHE A 396 -26.12 -0.82 -19.37
C PHE A 396 -26.07 -2.33 -19.08
N THR A 397 -25.45 -2.76 -17.98
CA THR A 397 -25.53 -4.17 -17.56
C THR A 397 -26.82 -4.48 -16.81
N LYS A 398 -27.32 -5.71 -16.97
CA LYS A 398 -28.51 -6.19 -16.26
C LYS A 398 -28.42 -6.01 -14.74
N SER A 399 -27.25 -6.28 -14.16
CA SER A 399 -27.01 -6.16 -12.72
C SER A 399 -26.98 -4.71 -12.23
N ALA A 400 -26.45 -3.78 -13.03
CA ALA A 400 -26.50 -2.35 -12.68
C ALA A 400 -27.92 -1.80 -12.81
N LEU A 401 -28.67 -2.19 -13.85
CA LEU A 401 -30.06 -1.79 -14.07
C LEU A 401 -30.99 -2.25 -12.95
N SER A 402 -30.85 -3.48 -12.46
CA SER A 402 -31.68 -3.99 -11.36
C SER A 402 -31.45 -3.23 -10.06
N LEU A 403 -30.19 -2.94 -9.71
CA LEU A 403 -29.82 -2.13 -8.55
C LEU A 403 -30.28 -0.67 -8.70
N TRP A 404 -30.12 -0.09 -9.89
CA TRP A 404 -30.57 1.27 -10.18
C TRP A 404 -32.08 1.43 -9.98
N ASN A 405 -32.86 0.46 -10.46
CA ASN A 405 -34.32 0.48 -10.32
C ASN A 405 -34.77 0.29 -8.86
N GLN A 406 -33.98 -0.40 -8.03
CA GLN A 406 -34.22 -0.53 -6.59
C GLN A 406 -33.87 0.75 -5.81
N GLN A 407 -32.91 1.55 -6.27
CA GLN A 407 -32.45 2.77 -5.60
C GLN A 407 -33.16 4.07 -6.02
N GLN A 408 -34.12 4.02 -6.96
CA GLN A 408 -34.87 5.20 -7.45
C GLN A 408 -35.66 5.98 -6.38
N GLY A 409 -35.73 5.50 -5.13
CA GLY A 409 -36.25 6.25 -3.98
C GLY A 409 -35.23 7.16 -3.26
N ILE A 410 -33.94 7.10 -3.60
CA ILE A 410 -32.83 7.75 -2.86
C ILE A 410 -31.76 8.28 -3.82
N ILE A 411 -32.15 9.02 -4.87
CA ILE A 411 -31.16 9.63 -5.79
C ILE A 411 -30.97 11.11 -5.42
N PRO A 412 -29.76 11.55 -5.03
CA PRO A 412 -29.43 12.96 -4.88
C PRO A 412 -29.57 13.70 -6.22
N ALA A 413 -30.11 14.92 -6.19
CA ALA A 413 -30.30 15.81 -7.35
C ALA A 413 -29.02 16.13 -8.17
N THR A 414 -27.85 15.68 -7.72
CA THR A 414 -26.58 15.77 -8.44
C THR A 414 -26.52 14.86 -9.68
N LEU A 415 -27.22 13.71 -9.69
CA LEU A 415 -27.25 12.84 -10.86
C LEU A 415 -28.19 13.36 -11.95
N SER A 416 -29.31 14.01 -11.62
CA SER A 416 -30.22 14.60 -12.62
C SER A 416 -29.60 15.78 -13.40
N ARG A 417 -28.51 16.38 -12.89
CA ARG A 417 -27.73 17.43 -13.57
C ARG A 417 -26.61 16.90 -14.46
N LEU A 418 -26.27 15.63 -14.35
CA LEU A 418 -25.42 14.95 -15.33
C LEU A 418 -26.31 14.62 -16.53
N SER A 419 -26.04 15.23 -17.70
CA SER A 419 -26.77 15.02 -18.96
C SER A 419 -26.90 13.54 -19.42
N TYR A 420 -26.24 12.63 -18.68
CA TYR A 420 -26.29 11.18 -18.82
C TYR A 420 -27.61 10.55 -18.34
N VAL A 421 -28.32 11.14 -17.36
CA VAL A 421 -29.58 10.57 -16.83
C VAL A 421 -30.71 10.61 -17.85
N ASN A 422 -30.76 11.62 -18.72
CA ASN A 422 -31.81 11.71 -19.75
C ASN A 422 -31.73 10.59 -20.80
N ARG A 423 -30.55 10.03 -21.08
CA ARG A 423 -30.43 8.83 -21.94
C ARG A 423 -30.79 7.55 -21.20
N PHE A 424 -30.59 7.54 -19.88
CA PHE A 424 -30.83 6.39 -19.02
C PHE A 424 -32.32 6.17 -18.75
N SER A 425 -33.05 7.24 -18.42
CA SER A 425 -34.51 7.20 -18.24
C SER A 425 -35.27 6.83 -19.52
N GLN A 426 -34.70 7.16 -20.69
CA GLN A 426 -35.25 6.73 -21.98
C GLN A 426 -35.04 5.23 -22.23
N ALA A 427 -33.92 4.63 -21.82
CA ALA A 427 -33.66 3.21 -22.03
C ALA A 427 -34.49 2.30 -21.09
N THR A 428 -34.77 2.72 -19.86
CA THR A 428 -35.66 2.00 -18.93
C THR A 428 -37.14 2.11 -19.29
N ALA A 429 -37.52 3.00 -20.21
CA ALA A 429 -38.89 3.13 -20.70
C ALA A 429 -39.20 2.20 -21.91
N TYR A 430 -38.18 1.48 -22.42
CA TYR A 430 -38.29 0.57 -23.57
C TYR A 430 -38.10 -0.92 -23.22
N HIS A 431 -38.02 -1.25 -21.93
CA HIS A 431 -38.09 -2.60 -21.37
C HIS A 431 -39.14 -2.64 -20.27
#